data_AF-A0A975XP68-F1
#
_entry.id   AF-A0A975XP68-F1
#
_cell.length_a   1.000
_cell.length_b   1.000
_cell.length_c   1.000
_cell.angle_alpha   90.00
_cell.angle_beta   90.00
_cell.angle_gamma   90.00
#
_symmetry.space_group_name_H-M   'P 1'
#
loop_
_entity.id
_entity.type
_entity.pdbx_description
1 polymer ?
#
loop_
_entity_poly.entity_id
_entity_poly.type
_entity_poly.pdbx_seq_one_letter_code
_entity_poly.pdbx_strand_id
1 'polypeptide(L)' 'MRTKVNRETCISCGNCYSICPEIYECDEDGIAFCKLDNNKMIKTVDDKFKSLLLECYDSCPTESIIIENIESR' A
#
# COMPACT_ATOMS: atom_id res chain seq x y z
N MET A 1 -1.65 -6.79 -9.54
CA MET A 1 -0.98 -6.70 -8.22
C MET A 1 -2.04 -6.37 -7.18
N ARG A 2 -1.89 -6.88 -5.97
CA ARG A 2 -2.65 -6.44 -4.78
C ARG A 2 -1.69 -5.88 -3.75
N THR A 3 -2.19 -5.09 -2.82
CA THR A 3 -1.36 -4.53 -1.76
C THR A 3 -2.11 -4.36 -0.44
N LYS A 4 -1.36 -4.40 0.65
CA LYS A 4 -1.77 -4.03 2.01
C LYS A 4 -0.57 -3.44 2.75
N VAL A 5 -0.85 -2.80 3.88
CA VAL A 5 0.15 -2.35 4.84
C VAL A 5 0.17 -3.34 6.01
N ASN A 6 1.35 -3.82 6.41
CA ASN A 6 1.56 -4.42 7.72
C ASN A 6 1.47 -3.31 8.77
N ARG A 7 0.35 -3.28 9.49
CA ARG A 7 0.04 -2.23 10.46
C ARG A 7 0.81 -2.38 11.77
N GLU A 8 1.42 -3.54 12.03
CA GLU A 8 2.25 -3.75 13.22
C GLU A 8 3.65 -3.14 13.06
N THR A 9 4.18 -3.11 11.85
CA THR A 9 5.52 -2.56 11.56
C THR A 9 5.49 -1.15 11.00
N CYS A 10 4.30 -0.62 10.72
CA CYS A 10 4.12 0.73 10.20
C CYS A 10 4.45 1.77 11.28
N ILE A 11 5.33 2.72 10.95
CA ILE A 11 5.78 3.78 11.85
C ILE A 11 5.19 5.16 11.51
N SER A 12 4.06 5.19 10.79
CA SER A 12 3.37 6.44 10.40
C SER A 12 4.24 7.46 9.65
N CYS A 13 5.21 7.01 8.84
CA CYS A 13 6.15 7.90 8.12
C CYS A 13 5.52 8.73 6.99
N GLY A 14 4.38 8.31 6.45
CA GLY A 14 3.58 9.06 5.49
C GLY A 14 3.99 9.02 4.01
N ASN A 15 5.07 8.31 3.65
CA ASN A 15 5.50 8.21 2.24
C ASN A 15 4.40 7.62 1.34
N CYS A 16 3.79 6.51 1.75
CA CYS A 16 2.83 5.76 0.93
C CYS A 16 1.62 6.58 0.46
N TYR A 17 0.95 7.29 1.36
CA TYR A 17 -0.22 8.12 1.02
C TYR A 17 0.17 9.50 0.48
N SER A 18 1.45 9.89 0.55
CA SER A 18 1.97 11.06 -0.16
C SER A 18 2.30 10.74 -1.63
N ILE A 19 2.83 9.54 -1.90
CA ILE A 19 3.20 9.07 -3.24
C ILE A 19 1.97 8.59 -4.02
N CYS A 20 1.10 7.81 -3.38
CA CYS A 20 -0.10 7.26 -4.03
C CYS A 20 -1.33 7.36 -3.12
N PRO A 21 -1.90 8.58 -2.97
CA PRO A 21 -3.11 8.79 -2.18
C PRO A 21 -4.33 8.05 -2.73
N GLU A 22 -4.30 7.53 -3.95
CA GLU A 22 -5.39 6.71 -4.53
C GLU A 22 -5.43 5.29 -3.96
N ILE A 23 -4.30 4.77 -3.48
CA ILE A 23 -4.18 3.41 -2.93
C ILE A 23 -4.11 3.42 -1.40
N TYR A 24 -3.38 4.38 -0.83
CA TYR A 24 -3.10 4.42 0.61
C TYR A 24 -3.74 5.62 1.28
N GLU A 25 -4.13 5.42 2.54
CA GLU A 25 -4.61 6.43 3.46
C GLU A 25 -4.12 6.05 4.88
N CYS A 26 -4.29 6.94 5.86
CA CYS A 26 -4.00 6.65 7.26
C CYS A 26 -5.24 6.82 8.13
N ASP A 27 -5.27 6.09 9.24
CA ASP A 27 -6.28 6.30 10.27
C ASP A 27 -5.93 7.48 11.19
N GLU A 28 -6.68 7.61 12.29
CA GLU A 28 -6.53 8.67 13.29
C GLU A 28 -5.16 8.64 14.00
N ASP A 29 -4.50 7.48 14.05
CA ASP A 29 -3.16 7.29 14.64
C ASP A 29 -2.03 7.48 13.60
N GLY A 30 -2.38 7.84 12.36
CA GLY A 30 -1.44 7.98 11.25
C GLY A 30 -0.95 6.64 10.67
N ILE A 31 -1.50 5.50 11.13
CA ILE A 31 -1.10 4.18 10.66
C ILE A 31 -1.74 3.93 9.30
N ALA A 32 -0.88 3.68 8.31
CA ALA A 32 -1.31 3.54 6.94
C ALA A 32 -2.11 2.24 6.70
N PHE A 33 -2.99 2.29 5.70
CA PHE A 33 -3.73 1.14 5.20
C PHE A 33 -4.04 1.28 3.71
N CYS A 34 -4.26 0.16 3.01
CA CYS A 34 -4.76 0.17 1.63
C CYS A 34 -6.27 0.45 1.61
N LYS A 35 -6.69 1.61 1.09
CA LYS A 35 -8.11 2.01 1.10
C LYS A 35 -8.97 1.34 0.04
N LEU A 36 -8.36 0.67 -0.95
CA LEU A 36 -9.10 0.00 -2.02
C LEU A 36 -10.06 -1.05 -1.46
N ASP A 37 -9.63 -1.76 -0.42
CA ASP A 37 -10.36 -2.88 0.18
C ASP A 37 -10.25 -2.95 1.71
N ASN A 38 -9.96 -1.81 2.35
CA ASN A 38 -9.73 -1.72 3.80
C ASN A 38 -8.64 -2.69 4.27
N ASN A 39 -7.50 -2.67 3.57
CA ASN A 39 -6.30 -3.43 3.87
C ASN A 39 -6.43 -4.96 3.80
N LYS A 40 -7.47 -5.46 3.12
CA LYS A 40 -7.77 -6.89 3.03
C LYS A 40 -6.95 -7.61 1.96
N MET A 41 -6.29 -6.88 1.06
CA MET A 41 -5.47 -7.45 -0.02
C MET A 41 -6.26 -8.41 -0.94
N ILE A 42 -7.48 -8.03 -1.28
CA ILE A 42 -8.40 -8.76 -2.15
C ILE A 42 -8.64 -8.05 -3.49
N LYS A 43 -8.60 -6.71 -3.51
CA LYS A 43 -8.80 -5.94 -4.74
C LYS A 43 -7.49 -5.78 -5.50
N THR A 44 -7.61 -5.82 -6.82
CA THR A 44 -6.51 -5.52 -7.74
C THR A 44 -6.29 -4.03 -7.86
N VAL A 45 -5.02 -3.64 -7.89
CA VAL A 45 -4.58 -2.28 -8.23
C VAL A 45 -4.71 -2.07 -9.74
N ASP A 46 -5.30 -0.94 -10.12
CA ASP A 46 -5.42 -0.48 -11.52
C ASP A 46 -4.02 -0.33 -12.14
N ASP A 47 -3.87 -0.72 -13.41
CA ASP A 47 -2.60 -0.74 -14.13
C ASP A 47 -1.88 0.61 -14.10
N LYS A 48 -2.63 1.72 -14.16
CA LYS A 48 -2.05 3.08 -14.13
C LYS A 48 -1.35 3.42 -12.82
N PHE A 49 -1.67 2.72 -11.72
CA PHE A 49 -1.06 2.96 -10.41
C PHE A 49 0.03 1.93 -10.07
N LYS A 50 0.33 0.95 -10.94
CA LYS A 50 1.35 -0.08 -10.65
C LYS A 50 2.74 0.52 -10.44
N SER A 51 3.12 1.54 -11.20
CA SER A 51 4.41 2.21 -11.02
C SER A 51 4.51 2.94 -9.69
N LEU A 52 3.47 3.69 -9.31
CA LEU A 52 3.40 4.37 -8.01
C LEU A 52 3.33 3.39 -6.84
N LEU A 53 2.67 2.24 -7.03
CA LEU A 53 2.66 1.14 -6.06
C LEU A 53 4.08 0.63 -5.76
N LEU A 54 4.89 0.41 -6.81
CA LEU A 54 6.28 -0.01 -6.64
C LEU A 54 7.12 1.07 -5.96
N GLU A 55 6.92 2.34 -6.29
CA GLU A 55 7.58 3.46 -5.61
C GLU A 55 7.20 3.55 -4.12
N CYS A 56 5.93 3.34 -3.78
CA CYS A 56 5.49 3.26 -2.39
C CYS A 56 6.20 2.12 -1.65
N TYR A 57 6.32 0.96 -2.30
CA TYR A 57 6.97 -0.23 -1.73
C TYR A 57 8.45 0.03 -1.44
N ASP A 58 9.19 0.54 -2.42
CA ASP A 58 10.63 0.82 -2.28
C ASP A 58 10.92 1.99 -1.31
N SER A 59 10.00 2.93 -1.18
CA SER A 59 10.15 4.10 -0.28
C SER A 59 9.71 3.86 1.16
N CYS A 60 9.14 2.69 1.48
CA CYS A 60 8.69 2.38 2.83
C CYS A 60 9.90 2.02 3.72
N PRO A 61 10.26 2.86 4.71
CA PRO A 61 11.49 2.66 5.51
C PRO A 61 11.46 1.41 6.40
N THR A 62 10.28 0.84 6.62
CA THR A 62 10.05 -0.35 7.46
C THR A 62 9.54 -1.54 6.67
N GLU A 63 9.57 -1.46 5.33
CA GLU A 63 9.10 -2.52 4.43
C GLU A 63 7.65 -2.98 4.76
N SER A 64 6.85 -2.08 5.33
CA SER A 64 5.49 -2.39 5.77
C SER A 64 4.52 -2.53 4.60
N ILE A 65 4.86 -2.07 3.41
CA ILE A 65 4.02 -2.25 2.23
C ILE A 65 4.26 -3.66 1.68
N ILE A 66 3.20 -4.44 1.55
CA ILE A 66 3.25 -5.79 1.00
C ILE A 66 2.58 -5.77 -0.36
N ILE A 67 3.21 -6.42 -1.34
CA ILE A 67 2.70 -6.55 -2.70
C ILE A 67 2.53 -8.04 -3.03
N GLU A 68 1.39 -8.40 -3.63
CA GLU A 68 1.14 -9.73 -4.21
C GLU A 68 1.02 -9.60 -5.74
N ASN A 69 1.84 -10.36 -6.46
CA ASN A 69 1.70 -10.54 -7.91
C ASN A 69 0.65 -11.61 -8.18
N ILE A 70 -0.34 -11.28 -9.01
CA ILE A 70 -1.34 -12.24 -9.46
C ILE A 70 -0.87 -12.70 -10.83
N GLU A 71 -0.13 -13.80 -10.89
CA GLU A 71 0.09 -14.49 -12.14
C GLU A 71 -1.19 -15.24 -12.50
N SER A 72 -1.73 -14.95 -13.69
CA SER A 72 -2.80 -15.74 -14.29
C SER A 72 -2.23 -17.12 -14.62
N ARG A 73 -2.52 -18.12 -13.77
CA ARG A 73 -2.50 -19.52 -14.19
C ARG A 73 -3.63 -19.80 -15.16
#